data_AF-A0A929TDI7-F1
#
_entry.id   AF-A0A929TDI7-F1
#
_cell.length_a   1.000
_cell.length_b   1.000
_cell.length_c   1.000
_cell.angle_alpha   90.00
_cell.angle_beta   90.00
_cell.angle_gamma   90.00
#
_symmetry.space_group_name_H-M   'P 1'
#
loop_
_entity.id
_entity.type
_entity.pdbx_description
1 polymer ?
#
loop_
_entity_poly.entity_id
_entity_poly.type
_entity_poly.pdbx_seq_one_letter_code
_entity_poly.pdbx_strand_id
1 'polypeptide(L)'
;MYYDENLIEDIRARNDIVDVISQYVHLEKRGANYFGLCPFHNEKTPSFSVSANKQIFYCFGCGAGGDAFTFLMKYDNLSYPEAIQVLAQRAGIALPEEEVSETAKKARDHRRILLDINKEAAVYYYKMLHSPAGKAGLAYFQKRALKEETIRRFGLGYAPIGWDLLTKYLRKKGYTDQEIIDAGLAVHDEKGGTHDKFRNRVMFPIQDVNRKVIGFGGRVLGDGEPKYLNSPE
;
A
#
# COMPACT_ATOMS: atom_id res chain seq x y z
N MET A 1 0.01 17.20 -16.40
CA MET A 1 -1.13 17.82 -15.70
C MET A 1 -0.69 19.21 -15.31
N TYR A 2 -1.34 20.25 -15.84
CA TYR A 2 -1.03 21.65 -15.53
C TYR A 2 -2.31 22.28 -15.01
N TYR A 3 -2.43 22.35 -13.68
CA TYR A 3 -3.48 23.14 -13.05
C TYR A 3 -3.14 24.62 -13.21
N ASP A 4 -4.18 25.45 -13.28
CA ASP A 4 -4.03 26.91 -13.27
C ASP A 4 -3.21 27.36 -12.05
N GLU A 5 -2.26 28.27 -12.25
CA GLU A 5 -1.38 28.73 -11.16
C GLU A 5 -2.19 29.41 -10.04
N ASN A 6 -3.24 30.16 -10.36
CA ASN A 6 -4.07 30.79 -9.33
C ASN A 6 -4.83 29.75 -8.52
N LEU A 7 -5.29 28.67 -9.15
CA LEU A 7 -5.91 27.54 -8.44
C LEU A 7 -4.92 26.86 -7.49
N ILE A 8 -3.67 26.66 -7.92
CA ILE A 8 -2.63 26.08 -7.05
C ILE A 8 -2.32 27.02 -5.87
N GLU A 9 -2.22 28.33 -6.11
CA GLU A 9 -2.02 29.31 -5.04
C GLU A 9 -3.21 29.34 -4.06
N ASP A 10 -4.45 29.29 -4.54
CA ASP A 10 -5.65 29.22 -3.70
C ASP A 10 -5.65 27.98 -2.80
N ILE A 11 -5.26 26.82 -3.36
CA ILE A 11 -5.11 25.58 -2.60
C ILE A 11 -4.00 25.73 -1.56
N ARG A 12 -2.86 26.32 -1.93
CA ARG A 12 -1.75 26.55 -0.98
C ARG A 12 -2.19 27.47 0.15
N ALA A 13 -2.86 28.57 -0.15
CA ALA A 13 -3.28 29.58 0.81
C ALA A 13 -4.31 29.06 1.83
N ARG A 14 -5.16 28.09 1.44
CA ARG A 14 -6.14 27.45 2.33
C ARG A 14 -5.57 26.31 3.17
N ASN A 15 -4.31 25.93 2.95
CA ASN A 15 -3.68 24.82 3.64
C ASN A 15 -2.46 25.32 4.41
N ASP A 16 -2.70 25.80 5.63
CA ASP A 16 -1.61 26.15 6.53
C ASP A 16 -0.71 24.91 6.78
N ILE A 17 0.59 25.08 6.54
CA ILE A 17 1.53 23.97 6.59
C ILE A 17 1.61 23.32 7.99
N VAL A 18 1.44 24.10 9.07
CA VAL A 18 1.43 23.56 10.43
C VAL A 18 0.22 22.68 10.62
N ASP A 19 -0.95 23.10 10.15
CA ASP A 19 -2.19 22.32 10.25
C ASP A 19 -2.16 21.05 9.39
N VAL A 20 -1.52 21.10 8.22
CA VAL A 20 -1.33 19.92 7.37
C VAL A 20 -0.40 18.92 8.07
N ILE A 21 0.79 19.36 8.48
CA ILE A 21 1.81 18.48 9.05
C ILE A 21 1.39 17.94 10.43
N SER A 22 0.66 18.73 11.24
CA SER A 22 0.21 18.32 12.58
C SER A 22 -0.73 17.11 12.57
N GLN A 23 -1.26 16.72 11.40
CA GLN A 23 -2.02 15.47 11.26
C GLN A 23 -1.12 14.22 11.28
N TYR A 24 0.16 14.38 10.99
CA TYR A 24 1.12 13.29 10.80
C TYR A 24 2.20 13.29 11.86
N VAL A 25 2.64 14.47 12.29
CA VAL A 25 3.75 14.66 13.22
C VAL A 25 3.28 15.48 14.41
N HIS A 26 3.63 15.02 15.62
CA HIS A 26 3.42 15.83 16.81
C HIS A 26 4.40 17.01 16.81
N LEU A 27 3.85 18.22 16.76
CA LEU A 27 4.61 19.48 16.68
C LEU A 27 4.44 20.30 17.96
N GLU A 28 5.57 20.75 18.52
CA GLU A 28 5.62 21.65 19.67
C GLU A 28 6.07 23.04 19.24
N LYS A 29 5.37 24.09 19.68
CA LYS A 29 5.75 25.47 19.38
C LYS A 29 7.01 25.88 20.15
N ARG A 30 8.03 26.37 19.44
CA ARG A 30 9.28 26.91 20.01
C ARG A 30 9.64 28.23 19.32
N GLY A 31 9.37 29.34 20.01
CA GLY A 31 9.53 30.67 19.44
C GLY A 31 8.58 30.89 18.26
N ALA A 32 9.15 31.25 17.10
CA ALA A 32 8.38 31.51 15.88
C ALA A 32 8.04 30.26 15.05
N ASN A 33 8.66 29.12 15.34
CA ASN A 33 8.51 27.87 14.59
C ASN A 33 7.93 26.76 15.47
N TYR A 34 7.60 25.65 14.84
CA TYR A 34 7.17 24.41 15.48
C TYR A 34 8.20 23.31 15.23
N PHE A 35 8.40 22.43 16.21
CA PHE A 35 9.40 21.37 16.14
C PHE A 35 8.82 20.00 16.46
N GLY A 36 9.29 18.97 15.76
CA GLY A 36 8.93 17.57 15.99
C GLY A 36 10.07 16.62 15.61
N LEU A 37 9.82 15.32 15.78
CA LEU A 37 10.70 14.29 15.21
C LEU A 37 10.45 14.21 13.70
N CYS A 38 11.52 14.11 12.92
CA CYS A 38 11.42 13.99 11.48
C CYS A 38 10.75 12.69 11.07
N PRO A 39 9.74 12.73 10.19
CA PRO A 39 9.14 11.52 9.65
C PRO A 39 9.98 10.85 8.55
N PHE A 40 11.02 11.52 8.04
CA PHE A 40 11.80 11.08 6.88
C PHE A 40 13.11 10.37 7.25
N HIS A 41 13.52 10.39 8.51
CA HIS A 41 14.67 9.64 9.01
C HIS A 41 14.48 9.31 10.49
N ASN A 42 15.24 8.33 10.98
CA ASN A 42 15.13 7.91 12.37
C ASN A 42 16.04 8.77 13.28
N GLU A 43 15.45 9.44 14.27
CA GLU A 43 16.16 10.28 15.23
C GLU A 43 15.54 10.25 16.63
N LYS A 44 16.30 10.69 17.64
CA LYS A 44 15.83 10.80 19.03
C LYS A 44 15.60 12.23 19.50
N THR A 45 16.20 13.20 18.82
CA THR A 45 16.11 14.62 19.15
C THR A 45 15.35 15.35 18.05
N PRO A 46 14.33 16.16 18.36
CA PRO A 46 13.56 16.89 17.35
C PRO A 46 14.46 17.77 16.46
N SER A 47 14.58 17.43 15.17
CA SER A 47 15.27 18.27 14.19
C SER A 47 14.35 18.79 13.08
N PHE A 48 13.08 18.38 13.08
CA PHE A 48 12.09 18.77 12.09
C PHE A 48 11.43 20.10 12.48
N SER A 49 11.72 21.17 11.75
CA SER A 49 11.18 22.51 11.98
C SER A 49 10.11 22.85 10.95
N VAL A 50 9.00 23.42 11.40
CA VAL A 50 7.91 23.95 10.56
C VAL A 50 7.71 25.42 10.85
N SER A 51 7.71 26.26 9.82
CA SER A 51 7.53 27.70 9.95
C SER A 51 6.19 28.13 9.39
N ALA A 52 5.28 28.55 10.28
CA ALA A 52 3.96 29.07 9.88
C ALA A 52 4.07 30.36 9.04
N ASN A 53 5.03 31.24 9.35
CA ASN A 53 5.18 32.49 8.59
C ASN A 53 5.71 32.22 7.17
N LYS A 54 6.70 31.34 7.05
CA LYS A 54 7.30 31.02 5.74
C LYS A 54 6.54 29.96 4.95
N GLN A 55 5.55 29.29 5.56
CA GLN A 55 4.81 28.15 4.98
C GLN A 55 5.74 27.04 4.44
N ILE A 56 6.83 26.76 5.16
CA ILE A 56 7.81 25.71 4.81
C ILE A 56 8.17 24.84 6.02
N PHE A 57 8.59 23.61 5.74
CA PHE A 57 9.29 22.75 6.69
C PHE A 57 10.76 22.58 6.27
N TYR A 58 11.60 22.31 7.26
CA TYR A 58 12.98 21.90 7.05
C TYR A 58 13.45 21.02 8.20
N CYS A 59 14.10 19.92 7.85
CA CYS A 59 14.71 19.01 8.80
C CYS A 59 16.21 19.28 8.89
N PHE A 60 16.68 19.73 10.06
CA PHE A 60 18.10 19.98 10.30
C PHE A 60 18.95 18.70 10.40
N GLY A 61 18.34 17.53 10.60
CA GLY A 61 19.04 16.24 10.60
C GLY A 61 19.34 15.69 9.20
N CYS A 62 18.33 15.57 8.32
CA CYS A 62 18.48 14.93 7.00
C CYS A 62 18.40 15.90 5.81
N GLY A 63 18.14 17.18 6.04
CA GLY A 63 18.05 18.20 4.98
C GLY A 63 16.75 18.18 4.17
N ALA A 64 15.80 17.29 4.48
CA ALA A 64 14.49 17.30 3.84
C ALA A 64 13.77 18.63 4.13
N GLY A 65 13.25 19.28 3.09
CA GLY A 65 12.53 20.54 3.22
C GLY A 65 11.61 20.78 2.03
N GLY A 66 10.68 21.70 2.21
CA GLY A 66 9.70 22.08 1.19
C GLY A 66 8.44 22.69 1.81
N ASP A 67 7.39 22.77 1.00
CA ASP A 67 6.07 23.25 1.39
C ASP A 67 5.12 22.09 1.75
N ALA A 68 3.84 22.40 1.96
CA ALA A 68 2.80 21.41 2.27
C ALA A 68 2.66 20.33 1.16
N PHE A 69 2.77 20.70 -0.12
CA PHE A 69 2.73 19.74 -1.22
C PHE A 69 3.93 18.79 -1.17
N THR A 70 5.13 19.35 -1.01
CA THR A 70 6.38 18.59 -0.92
C THR A 70 6.35 17.61 0.26
N PHE A 71 5.77 18.03 1.40
CA PHE A 71 5.60 17.16 2.55
C PHE A 71 4.76 15.94 2.21
N LEU A 72 3.57 16.13 1.64
CA LEU A 72 2.68 15.03 1.25
C LEU A 72 3.29 14.12 0.19
N MET A 73 3.96 14.71 -0.81
CA MET A 73 4.68 13.94 -1.83
C MET A 73 5.72 13.02 -1.20
N LYS A 74 6.48 13.51 -0.22
CA LYS A 74 7.52 12.71 0.46
C LYS A 74 6.94 11.72 1.46
N TYR A 75 5.90 12.11 2.21
CA TYR A 75 5.35 11.31 3.31
C TYR A 75 4.43 10.21 2.79
N ASP A 76 3.51 10.55 1.90
CA ASP A 76 2.50 9.62 1.34
C ASP A 76 2.95 9.01 -0.01
N ASN A 77 4.16 9.33 -0.48
CA ASN A 77 4.73 8.91 -1.77
C ASN A 77 3.81 9.29 -2.96
N LEU A 78 3.30 10.52 -2.93
CA LEU A 78 2.41 11.07 -3.95
C LEU A 78 3.19 11.78 -5.05
N SER A 79 2.66 11.71 -6.27
CA SER A 79 3.01 12.66 -7.32
C SER A 79 2.46 14.05 -7.00
N TYR A 80 3.01 15.09 -7.64
CA TYR A 80 2.55 16.47 -7.43
C TYR A 80 1.04 16.65 -7.72
N PRO A 81 0.47 16.08 -8.80
CA PRO A 81 -0.97 16.15 -9.02
C PRO A 81 -1.82 15.46 -7.96
N GLU A 82 -1.36 14.33 -7.42
CA GLU A 82 -2.04 13.65 -6.31
C GLU A 82 -2.00 14.50 -5.04
N ALA A 83 -0.88 15.16 -4.75
CA ALA A 83 -0.77 16.10 -3.62
C ALA A 83 -1.73 17.30 -3.78
N ILE A 84 -1.89 17.82 -5.01
CA ILE A 84 -2.88 18.87 -5.32
C ILE A 84 -4.30 18.37 -5.02
N GLN A 85 -4.65 17.16 -5.44
CA GLN A 85 -5.97 16.57 -5.17
C GLN A 85 -6.26 16.44 -3.67
N VAL A 86 -5.28 15.97 -2.89
CA VAL A 86 -5.43 15.83 -1.42
C VAL A 86 -5.66 17.19 -0.76
N LEU A 87 -4.83 18.20 -1.09
CA LEU A 87 -4.95 19.53 -0.48
C LEU A 87 -6.17 20.31 -0.97
N ALA A 88 -6.60 20.13 -2.22
CA ALA A 88 -7.83 20.71 -2.72
C ALA A 88 -9.06 20.13 -2.00
N GLN A 89 -9.11 18.81 -1.82
CA GLN A 89 -10.18 18.15 -1.06
C GLN A 89 -10.22 18.65 0.39
N ARG A 90 -9.07 18.78 1.04
CA ARG A 90 -8.95 19.33 2.39
C ARG A 90 -9.46 20.77 2.50
N ALA A 91 -9.18 21.59 1.48
CA ALA A 91 -9.61 22.99 1.41
C ALA A 91 -11.05 23.20 0.94
N GLY A 92 -11.77 22.11 0.60
CA GLY A 92 -13.10 22.17 -0.01
C GLY A 92 -13.11 22.85 -1.39
N ILE A 93 -11.98 22.84 -2.08
CA ILE A 93 -11.85 23.39 -3.44
C ILE A 93 -12.15 22.25 -4.43
N ALA A 94 -13.18 22.44 -5.23
CA ALA A 94 -13.42 21.57 -6.37
C ALA A 94 -12.34 21.86 -7.43
N LEU A 95 -11.48 20.88 -7.68
CA LEU A 95 -10.63 20.93 -8.85
C LEU A 95 -11.51 20.83 -10.10
N PRO A 96 -11.20 21.57 -11.18
CA PRO A 96 -11.79 21.29 -12.48
C PRO A 96 -11.68 19.79 -12.71
N GLU A 97 -12.79 19.15 -13.08
CA GLU A 97 -12.73 17.85 -13.70
C GLU A 97 -11.96 18.05 -15.00
N GLU A 98 -10.62 17.92 -14.96
CA GLU A 98 -9.93 17.49 -16.16
C GLU A 98 -10.61 16.19 -16.56
N GLU A 99 -10.89 16.03 -17.86
CA GLU A 99 -11.04 14.71 -18.44
C GLU A 99 -9.77 13.94 -18.06
N VAL A 100 -9.79 13.28 -16.90
CA VAL A 100 -8.83 12.25 -16.56
C VAL A 100 -8.90 11.37 -17.78
N SER A 101 -7.84 11.37 -18.59
CA SER A 101 -7.87 10.68 -19.87
C SER A 101 -8.46 9.32 -19.59
N GLU A 102 -9.40 8.85 -20.41
CA GLU A 102 -10.09 7.58 -20.15
C GLU A 102 -9.07 6.47 -19.81
N THR A 103 -7.85 6.57 -20.36
CA THR A 103 -6.67 5.77 -19.99
C THR A 103 -6.20 5.91 -18.54
N ALA A 104 -6.03 7.12 -17.98
CA ALA A 104 -5.60 7.34 -16.60
C ALA A 104 -6.69 6.93 -15.58
N LYS A 105 -7.96 7.17 -15.91
CA LYS A 105 -9.10 6.73 -15.08
C LYS A 105 -9.17 5.21 -15.03
N LYS A 106 -9.09 4.55 -16.21
CA LYS A 106 -9.00 3.09 -16.32
C LYS A 106 -7.80 2.53 -15.57
N ALA A 107 -6.62 3.16 -15.66
CA ALA A 107 -5.43 2.71 -14.93
C ALA A 107 -5.62 2.79 -13.41
N ARG A 108 -6.23 3.87 -12.90
CA ARG A 108 -6.54 4.03 -11.47
C ARG A 108 -7.58 3.00 -11.00
N ASP A 109 -8.66 2.84 -11.76
CA ASP A 109 -9.71 1.88 -11.44
C ASP A 109 -9.18 0.44 -11.48
N HIS A 110 -8.36 0.12 -12.47
CA HIS A 110 -7.68 -1.16 -12.57
C HIS A 110 -6.76 -1.40 -11.36
N ARG A 111 -5.91 -0.43 -11.00
CA ARG A 111 -5.06 -0.54 -9.81
C ARG A 111 -5.87 -0.75 -8.53
N ARG A 112 -7.03 -0.09 -8.39
CA ARG A 112 -7.94 -0.31 -7.24
C ARG A 112 -8.43 -1.76 -7.20
N ILE A 113 -8.88 -2.29 -8.34
CA ILE A 113 -9.35 -3.67 -8.46
C ILE A 113 -8.25 -4.65 -8.05
N LEU A 114 -7.00 -4.46 -8.52
CA LEU A 114 -5.88 -5.33 -8.16
C LEU A 114 -5.58 -5.32 -6.64
N LEU A 115 -5.65 -4.15 -6.01
CA LEU A 115 -5.47 -4.01 -4.56
C LEU A 115 -6.58 -4.71 -3.78
N ASP A 116 -7.83 -4.62 -4.25
CA ASP A 116 -8.98 -5.27 -3.62
C ASP A 116 -8.88 -6.80 -3.74
N ILE A 117 -8.48 -7.30 -4.92
CA ILE A 117 -8.22 -8.73 -5.15
C ILE A 117 -7.11 -9.25 -4.21
N ASN A 118 -5.99 -8.52 -4.13
CA ASN A 118 -4.87 -8.90 -3.26
C ASN A 118 -5.26 -8.91 -1.78
N LYS A 119 -6.09 -7.95 -1.35
CA LYS A 119 -6.65 -7.94 0.00
C LYS A 119 -7.53 -9.16 0.26
N GLU A 120 -8.44 -9.49 -0.65
CA GLU A 120 -9.31 -10.67 -0.54
C GLU A 120 -8.50 -11.98 -0.52
N ALA A 121 -7.46 -12.08 -1.35
CA ALA A 121 -6.55 -13.22 -1.35
C ALA A 121 -5.77 -13.35 -0.03
N ALA A 122 -5.32 -12.25 0.56
CA ALA A 122 -4.65 -12.26 1.86
C ALA A 122 -5.59 -12.80 2.95
N VAL A 123 -6.84 -12.33 2.98
CA VAL A 123 -7.87 -12.84 3.89
C VAL A 123 -8.11 -14.34 3.66
N TYR A 124 -8.22 -14.77 2.41
CA TYR A 124 -8.39 -16.17 2.05
C TYR A 124 -7.24 -17.04 2.57
N TYR A 125 -6.00 -16.69 2.26
CA TYR A 125 -4.83 -17.47 2.67
C TYR A 125 -4.66 -17.52 4.19
N TYR A 126 -4.94 -16.43 4.90
CA TYR A 126 -4.94 -16.41 6.36
C TYR A 126 -5.99 -17.37 6.92
N LYS A 127 -7.20 -17.37 6.38
CA LYS A 127 -8.26 -18.33 6.77
C LYS A 127 -7.86 -19.77 6.47
N MET A 128 -7.23 -20.02 5.32
CA MET A 128 -6.76 -21.36 4.94
C MET A 128 -5.70 -21.89 5.90
N LEU A 129 -4.79 -21.04 6.38
CA LEU A 129 -3.78 -21.41 7.38
C LEU A 129 -4.41 -21.92 8.68
N HIS A 130 -5.53 -21.33 9.09
CA HIS A 130 -6.26 -21.69 10.31
C HIS A 130 -7.33 -22.77 10.08
N SER A 131 -7.49 -23.24 8.85
CA SER A 131 -8.39 -24.33 8.51
C SER A 131 -7.73 -25.69 8.71
N PRO A 132 -8.48 -26.82 8.70
CA PRO A 132 -7.89 -28.16 8.70
C PRO A 132 -6.86 -28.38 7.59
N ALA A 133 -7.03 -27.76 6.42
CA ALA A 133 -6.09 -27.86 5.31
C ALA A 133 -4.75 -27.15 5.60
N GLY A 134 -4.74 -26.14 6.49
CA GLY A 134 -3.59 -25.34 6.85
C GLY A 134 -2.68 -25.94 7.91
N LYS A 135 -3.02 -27.09 8.51
CA LYS A 135 -2.26 -27.73 9.58
C LYS A 135 -0.76 -27.87 9.27
N ALA A 136 -0.42 -28.28 8.05
CA ALA A 136 0.97 -28.41 7.61
C ALA A 136 1.70 -27.06 7.54
N GLY A 137 1.03 -26.01 7.04
CA GLY A 137 1.56 -24.65 7.00
C GLY A 137 1.76 -24.06 8.39
N LEU A 138 0.82 -24.28 9.30
CA LEU A 138 0.92 -23.80 10.68
C LEU A 138 2.05 -24.51 11.44
N ALA A 139 2.13 -25.84 11.31
CA ALA A 139 3.23 -26.63 11.88
C ALA A 139 4.59 -26.19 11.33
N TYR A 140 4.66 -25.82 10.05
CA TYR A 140 5.87 -25.25 9.46
C TYR A 140 6.30 -23.94 10.15
N PHE A 141 5.37 -23.00 10.36
CA PHE A 141 5.69 -21.75 11.04
C PHE A 141 6.08 -21.95 12.51
N GLN A 142 5.40 -22.85 13.21
CA GLN A 142 5.71 -23.21 14.60
C GLN A 142 7.10 -23.85 14.71
N LYS A 143 7.46 -24.77 13.80
CA LYS A 143 8.81 -25.35 13.75
C LYS A 143 9.90 -24.30 13.49
N ARG A 144 9.55 -23.19 12.85
CA ARG A 144 10.41 -22.03 12.63
C ARG A 144 10.40 -21.03 13.81
N ALA A 145 9.74 -21.37 14.92
CA ALA A 145 9.60 -20.54 16.12
C ALA A 145 8.89 -19.20 15.87
N LEU A 146 8.03 -19.12 14.84
CA LEU A 146 7.15 -17.95 14.68
C LEU A 146 6.01 -18.05 15.70
N LYS A 147 5.87 -16.99 16.50
CA LYS A 147 4.75 -16.85 17.44
C LYS A 147 3.46 -16.58 16.68
N GLU A 148 2.33 -16.97 17.27
CA GLU A 148 0.99 -16.70 16.74
C GLU A 148 0.75 -15.20 16.50
N GLU A 149 1.26 -14.35 17.40
CA GLU A 149 1.22 -12.90 17.24
C GLU A 149 1.95 -12.42 15.98
N THR A 150 3.10 -13.02 15.66
CA THR A 150 3.86 -12.72 14.44
C THR A 150 3.09 -13.16 13.19
N ILE A 151 2.53 -14.38 13.22
CA ILE A 151 1.70 -14.91 12.13
C ILE A 151 0.53 -13.95 11.83
N ARG A 152 -0.18 -13.52 12.88
CA ARG A 152 -1.27 -12.56 12.78
C ARG A 152 -0.81 -11.18 12.31
N ARG A 153 0.25 -10.63 12.91
CA ARG A 153 0.76 -9.28 12.62
C ARG A 153 1.17 -9.11 11.15
N PHE A 154 1.81 -10.13 10.58
CA PHE A 154 2.26 -10.11 9.19
C PHE A 154 1.23 -10.74 8.22
N GLY A 155 0.07 -11.17 8.71
CA GLY A 155 -0.97 -11.78 7.88
C GLY A 155 -0.52 -13.06 7.17
N LEU A 156 0.38 -13.84 7.79
CA LEU A 156 0.92 -15.04 7.17
C LEU A 156 -0.20 -16.05 6.89
N GLY A 157 -0.15 -16.66 5.71
CA GLY A 157 -1.22 -17.51 5.21
C GLY A 157 -0.73 -18.85 4.67
N TYR A 158 -1.66 -19.59 4.07
CA TYR A 158 -1.39 -20.85 3.41
C TYR A 158 -2.19 -20.98 2.12
N ALA A 159 -1.50 -21.31 1.03
CA ALA A 159 -2.09 -21.72 -0.23
C ALA A 159 -2.25 -23.26 -0.23
N PRO A 160 -3.49 -23.78 -0.14
CA PRO A 160 -3.74 -25.21 -0.06
C PRO A 160 -3.29 -25.98 -1.30
N ILE A 161 -3.25 -27.31 -1.17
CA ILE A 161 -3.04 -28.21 -2.30
C ILE A 161 -4.34 -28.21 -3.11
N GLY A 162 -4.26 -27.76 -4.36
CA GLY A 162 -5.39 -27.70 -5.28
C GLY A 162 -5.04 -26.81 -6.48
N TRP A 163 -5.73 -27.01 -7.59
CA TRP A 163 -5.40 -26.31 -8.83
C TRP A 163 -6.02 -24.92 -8.93
N ASP A 164 -7.23 -24.70 -8.43
CA ASP A 164 -8.01 -23.48 -8.70
C ASP A 164 -8.84 -23.00 -7.51
N LEU A 165 -8.38 -23.27 -6.28
CA LEU A 165 -9.15 -23.01 -5.06
C LEU A 165 -9.31 -21.52 -4.77
N LEU A 166 -8.23 -20.74 -4.88
CA LEU A 166 -8.29 -19.28 -4.76
C LEU A 166 -9.04 -18.70 -5.97
N THR A 167 -8.75 -19.17 -7.17
CA THR A 167 -9.38 -18.69 -8.41
C THR A 167 -10.90 -18.84 -8.34
N LYS A 168 -11.41 -20.00 -7.90
CA LYS A 168 -12.85 -20.21 -7.66
C LYS A 168 -13.41 -19.29 -6.57
N TYR A 169 -12.65 -19.04 -5.50
CA TYR A 169 -13.06 -18.11 -4.44
C TYR A 169 -13.23 -16.68 -4.97
N LEU A 170 -12.25 -16.20 -5.75
CA LEU A 170 -12.27 -14.85 -6.32
C LEU A 170 -13.34 -14.69 -7.42
N ARG A 171 -13.56 -15.71 -8.25
CA ARG A 171 -14.69 -15.73 -9.19
C ARG A 171 -16.04 -15.58 -8.49
N LYS A 172 -16.25 -16.28 -7.37
CA LYS A 172 -17.47 -16.15 -6.56
C LYS A 172 -17.65 -14.76 -5.94
N LYS A 173 -16.56 -13.99 -5.81
CA LYS A 173 -16.57 -12.59 -5.38
C LYS A 173 -16.86 -11.61 -6.52
N GLY A 174 -16.95 -12.08 -7.76
CA GLY A 174 -17.27 -11.28 -8.94
C GLY A 174 -16.06 -10.83 -9.76
N TYR A 175 -14.85 -11.28 -9.43
CA TYR A 175 -13.66 -10.96 -10.21
C TYR A 175 -13.54 -11.86 -11.45
N THR A 176 -13.11 -11.26 -12.56
CA THR A 176 -12.86 -11.95 -13.82
C THR A 176 -11.52 -12.68 -13.79
N ASP A 177 -11.36 -13.67 -14.67
CA ASP A 177 -10.10 -14.41 -14.81
C ASP A 177 -8.91 -13.48 -15.14
N GLN A 178 -9.14 -12.50 -16.02
CA GLN A 178 -8.11 -11.55 -16.41
C GLN A 178 -7.66 -10.70 -15.21
N GLU A 179 -8.57 -10.18 -14.40
CA GLU A 179 -8.21 -9.39 -13.21
C GLU A 179 -7.43 -10.22 -12.18
N ILE A 180 -7.75 -11.51 -12.03
CA ILE A 180 -7.04 -12.41 -11.10
C ILE A 180 -5.62 -12.72 -11.62
N ILE A 181 -5.47 -12.87 -12.95
CA ILE A 181 -4.17 -13.05 -13.60
C ILE A 181 -3.33 -11.77 -13.48
N ASP A 182 -3.93 -10.60 -13.74
CA ASP A 182 -3.29 -9.29 -13.63
C ASP A 182 -2.85 -8.99 -12.19
N ALA A 183 -3.60 -9.48 -11.19
CA ALA A 183 -3.19 -9.42 -9.79
C ALA A 183 -2.04 -10.39 -9.44
N GLY A 184 -1.59 -11.21 -10.40
CA GLY A 184 -0.48 -12.13 -10.24
C GLY A 184 -0.80 -13.37 -9.42
N LEU A 185 -2.09 -13.70 -9.25
CA LEU A 185 -2.57 -14.78 -8.38
C LEU A 185 -2.95 -16.04 -9.14
N ALA A 186 -3.20 -15.94 -10.45
CA ALA A 186 -3.50 -17.06 -11.33
C ALA A 186 -2.63 -17.04 -12.58
N VAL A 187 -2.59 -18.18 -13.26
CA VAL A 187 -1.98 -18.37 -14.57
C VAL A 187 -2.98 -19.07 -15.49
N HIS A 188 -2.92 -18.81 -16.78
CA HIS A 188 -3.78 -19.45 -17.78
C HIS A 188 -2.97 -20.46 -18.60
N ASP A 189 -3.55 -21.64 -18.83
CA ASP A 189 -3.05 -22.67 -19.74
C ASP A 189 -4.15 -23.03 -20.74
N GLU A 190 -3.80 -23.19 -22.02
CA GLU A 190 -4.74 -23.53 -23.11
C GLU A 190 -5.50 -24.84 -22.84
N LYS A 191 -4.88 -25.79 -22.12
CA LYS A 191 -5.51 -27.09 -21.80
C LYS A 191 -6.23 -27.10 -20.47
N GLY A 192 -5.72 -26.36 -19.49
CA GLY A 192 -6.17 -26.41 -18.09
C GLY A 192 -7.04 -25.22 -17.63
N GLY A 193 -7.13 -24.18 -18.46
CA GLY A 193 -7.77 -22.92 -18.09
C GLY A 193 -7.02 -22.15 -17.00
N THR A 194 -7.69 -21.14 -16.45
CA THR A 194 -7.15 -20.26 -15.40
C THR A 194 -7.12 -20.98 -14.05
N HIS A 195 -5.94 -21.02 -13.43
CA HIS A 195 -5.68 -21.78 -12.21
C HIS A 195 -4.66 -21.06 -11.29
N ASP A 196 -4.61 -21.45 -10.01
CA ASP A 196 -3.87 -20.76 -8.96
C ASP A 196 -2.36 -20.79 -9.21
N LYS A 197 -1.69 -19.63 -9.12
CA LYS A 197 -0.22 -19.52 -9.21
C LYS A 197 0.46 -20.15 -7.99
N PHE A 198 -0.11 -19.98 -6.81
CA PHE A 198 0.44 -20.48 -5.55
C PHE A 198 -0.30 -21.73 -5.09
N ARG A 199 0.43 -22.83 -4.92
CA ARG A 199 -0.12 -24.13 -4.49
C ARG A 199 0.83 -24.79 -3.51
N ASN A 200 0.30 -25.39 -2.44
CA ASN A 200 1.09 -26.04 -1.40
C ASN A 200 2.21 -25.16 -0.81
N ARG A 201 1.89 -23.90 -0.51
CA ARG A 201 2.87 -22.88 -0.08
C ARG A 201 2.40 -22.18 1.17
N VAL A 202 3.31 -21.92 2.11
CA VAL A 202 3.07 -20.89 3.12
C VAL A 202 3.26 -19.52 2.48
N MET A 203 2.35 -18.61 2.79
CA MET A 203 2.17 -17.35 2.08
C MET A 203 2.59 -16.17 2.96
N PHE A 204 3.28 -15.22 2.34
CA PHE A 204 3.80 -14.00 2.94
C PHE A 204 3.24 -12.83 2.14
N PRO A 205 2.24 -12.10 2.66
CA PRO A 205 1.76 -10.88 2.00
C PRO A 205 2.87 -9.84 1.91
N ILE A 206 3.01 -9.23 0.73
CA ILE A 206 3.89 -8.09 0.50
C ILE A 206 3.02 -6.84 0.62
N GLN A 207 3.40 -5.92 1.50
CA GLN A 207 2.65 -4.71 1.79
C GLN A 207 3.41 -3.47 1.34
N ASP A 208 2.70 -2.47 0.84
CA ASP A 208 3.25 -1.12 0.62
C ASP A 208 3.42 -0.36 1.94
N VAL A 209 3.94 0.87 1.85
CA VAL A 209 4.13 1.76 3.01
C VAL A 209 2.82 2.09 3.74
N ASN A 210 1.68 1.99 3.04
CA ASN A 210 0.34 2.20 3.56
C ASN A 210 -0.33 0.92 4.05
N ARG A 211 0.43 -0.19 4.17
CA ARG A 211 -0.02 -1.52 4.58
C ARG A 211 -1.06 -2.16 3.64
N LYS A 212 -1.18 -1.69 2.41
CA LYS A 212 -2.00 -2.34 1.39
C LYS A 212 -1.25 -3.54 0.84
N VAL A 213 -1.93 -4.68 0.68
CA VAL A 213 -1.33 -5.88 0.10
C VAL A 213 -1.20 -5.67 -1.42
N ILE A 214 0.02 -5.71 -1.91
CA ILE A 214 0.35 -5.49 -3.33
C ILE A 214 0.83 -6.75 -4.03
N GLY A 215 1.04 -7.84 -3.29
CA GLY A 215 1.50 -9.10 -3.85
C GLY A 215 1.82 -10.12 -2.77
N PHE A 216 2.44 -11.23 -3.16
CA PHE A 216 2.74 -12.33 -2.27
C PHE A 216 4.07 -13.01 -2.59
N GLY A 217 4.78 -13.37 -1.54
CA GLY A 217 5.80 -14.41 -1.57
C GLY A 217 5.22 -15.74 -1.08
N GLY A 218 5.55 -16.84 -1.74
CA GLY A 218 5.08 -18.18 -1.39
C GLY A 218 6.25 -19.15 -1.26
N ARG A 219 6.42 -19.74 -0.08
CA ARG A 219 7.44 -20.78 0.17
C ARG A 219 6.79 -22.16 0.15
N VAL A 220 7.31 -23.05 -0.70
CA VAL A 220 6.79 -24.42 -0.85
C VAL A 220 6.98 -25.24 0.42
N LEU A 221 6.02 -26.14 0.68
CA LEU A 221 6.14 -27.19 1.68
C LEU A 221 6.54 -28.51 0.99
N GLY A 222 7.54 -29.20 1.55
CA GLY A 222 8.13 -30.40 0.96
C GLY A 222 9.17 -30.08 -0.12
N ASP A 223 9.29 -30.99 -1.09
CA ASP A 223 10.36 -31.01 -2.10
C ASP A 223 9.97 -30.37 -3.45
N GLY A 224 8.88 -29.60 -3.48
CA GLY A 224 8.47 -28.90 -4.71
C GLY A 224 9.40 -27.75 -5.06
N GLU A 225 9.47 -27.39 -6.34
CA GLU A 225 10.24 -26.26 -6.85
C GLU A 225 9.34 -25.18 -7.49
N PRO A 226 9.79 -23.91 -7.54
CA PRO A 226 10.94 -23.36 -6.83
C PRO A 226 10.66 -23.22 -5.33
N LYS A 227 11.72 -23.18 -4.51
CA LYS A 227 11.61 -23.03 -3.04
C LYS A 227 10.82 -21.79 -2.62
N TYR A 228 11.03 -20.68 -3.33
CA TYR A 228 10.29 -19.42 -3.18
C TYR A 228 9.74 -18.99 -4.54
N LEU A 229 8.52 -18.48 -4.53
CA LEU A 229 7.84 -17.93 -5.70
C LEU A 229 7.23 -16.58 -5.31
N ASN A 230 7.39 -15.56 -6.14
CA ASN A 230 6.77 -14.26 -5.92
C ASN A 230 5.67 -13.99 -6.94
N SER A 231 4.74 -13.10 -6.60
CA SER A 231 3.88 -12.44 -7.58
C SER A 231 4.75 -11.73 -8.63
N PRO A 232 4.29 -11.62 -9.90
CA PRO A 232 5.00 -10.85 -10.91
C PRO A 232 4.98 -9.36 -10.55
N GLU A 233 5.80 -8.57 -11.25
CA GLU A 233 5.72 -7.10 -11.21
C GLU A 233 4.42 -6.58 -11.81
#